data_AF-A0A3C0QH44-F1
#
_entry.id   AF-A0A3C0QH44-F1
#
_cell.length_a   1.000
_cell.length_b   1.000
_cell.length_c   1.000
_cell.angle_alpha   90.00
_cell.angle_beta   90.00
_cell.angle_gamma   90.00
#
_symmetry.space_group_name_H-M   'P 1'
#
loop_
_entity.id
_entity.type
_entity.pdbx_description
1 polymer ?
#
loop_
_entity_poly.entity_id
_entity_poly.type
_entity_poly.pdbx_seq_one_letter_code
_entity_poly.pdbx_strand_id
1 'polypeptide(L)'
;MSLEKMRMIDRDDYVKLCEALLKCAITTKKEEIQVSRDEKYLDQAWLDRFNGENGTELVFSESKPDIAGGFILTRGKISTNCSWDMLIQIAQEKQESDVVKRLFPSAAE
;
A
#
# COMPACT_ATOMS: atom_id res chain seq x y z
N MET A 1 1.89 16.93 8.04
CA MET A 1 1.29 16.20 9.17
C MET A 1 1.01 14.72 8.90
N SER A 2 0.47 14.29 7.74
CA SER A 2 0.09 12.87 7.55
C SER A 2 1.26 11.93 7.20
N LEU A 3 2.19 12.34 6.33
CA LEU A 3 3.36 11.52 5.95
C LEU A 3 4.39 11.38 7.07
N GLU A 4 4.59 12.43 7.87
CA GLU A 4 5.50 12.41 9.02
C GLU A 4 5.09 11.39 10.07
N LYS A 5 3.78 11.21 10.29
CA LYS A 5 3.26 10.19 11.22
C LYS A 5 3.46 8.76 10.70
N MET A 6 3.34 8.55 9.38
CA MET A 6 3.62 7.25 8.77
C MET A 6 5.12 6.91 8.82
N ARG A 7 6.01 7.91 8.75
CA ARG A 7 7.45 7.71 8.97
C ARG A 7 7.83 7.36 10.41
N MET A 8 6.91 7.53 11.35
CA MET A 8 7.09 7.18 12.77
C MET A 8 6.46 5.85 13.15
N ILE A 9 5.89 5.11 12.18
CA ILE A 9 5.38 3.77 12.44
C ILE A 9 6.56 2.85 12.78
N ASP A 10 6.39 2.03 13.82
CA ASP A 10 7.41 1.06 14.19
C ASP A 10 7.50 -0.05 13.13
N ARG A 11 8.64 -0.74 13.05
CA ARG A 11 8.87 -1.80 12.07
C ARG A 11 7.74 -2.83 12.08
N ASP A 12 7.29 -3.24 13.26
CA ASP A 12 6.31 -4.32 13.39
C ASP A 12 4.94 -3.92 12.80
N ASP A 13 4.50 -2.70 13.07
CA ASP A 13 3.26 -2.14 12.51
C ASP A 13 3.39 -1.88 11.00
N TYR A 14 4.55 -1.43 10.54
CA TYR A 14 4.84 -1.25 9.11
C TYR A 14 4.62 -2.54 8.34
N VAL A 15 5.26 -3.61 8.82
CA VAL A 15 5.20 -4.93 8.19
C VAL A 15 3.77 -5.47 8.20
N LYS A 16 3.08 -5.43 9.34
CA LYS A 16 1.68 -5.88 9.45
C LYS A 16 0.76 -5.13 8.50
N LEU A 17 0.92 -3.82 8.38
CA LEU A 17 0.13 -3.01 7.47
C LEU A 17 0.41 -3.40 6.01
N CYS A 18 1.68 -3.58 5.65
CA CYS A 18 2.06 -4.06 4.33
C CYS A 18 1.47 -5.44 4.03
N GLU A 19 1.52 -6.40 4.97
CA GLU A 19 0.91 -7.72 4.81
C GLU A 19 -0.61 -7.64 4.59
N ALA A 20 -1.30 -6.79 5.35
CA ALA A 20 -2.74 -6.59 5.21
C ALA A 20 -3.09 -5.97 3.85
N LEU A 21 -2.32 -4.98 3.41
CA LEU A 21 -2.46 -4.37 2.09
C LEU A 21 -2.17 -5.38 0.97
N LEU A 22 -1.12 -6.19 1.11
CA LEU A 22 -0.76 -7.23 0.15
C LEU A 22 -1.93 -8.22 0.01
N LYS A 23 -2.45 -8.74 1.12
CA LYS A 23 -3.60 -9.66 1.12
C LYS A 23 -4.83 -9.09 0.40
N CYS A 24 -5.04 -7.79 0.51
CA CYS A 24 -6.15 -7.10 -0.15
C CYS A 24 -5.87 -6.80 -1.64
N ALA A 25 -4.62 -6.50 -1.99
CA ALA A 25 -4.21 -6.13 -3.34
C ALA A 25 -3.94 -7.34 -4.25
N ILE A 26 -3.49 -8.47 -3.68
CA ILE A 26 -3.21 -9.69 -4.44
C ILE A 26 -4.50 -10.23 -5.03
N THR A 27 -4.47 -10.46 -6.33
CA THR A 27 -5.59 -11.01 -7.10
C THR A 27 -5.22 -12.35 -7.73
N THR A 28 -4.03 -12.46 -8.31
CA THR A 28 -3.59 -13.65 -9.09
C THR A 28 -2.48 -14.44 -8.45
N LYS A 29 -1.93 -13.95 -7.33
CA LYS A 29 -0.85 -14.57 -6.55
C LYS A 29 0.49 -14.71 -7.29
N LYS A 30 0.69 -14.04 -8.43
CA LYS A 30 1.92 -14.06 -9.26
C LYS A 30 2.35 -12.64 -9.65
N GLU A 31 1.99 -11.67 -8.82
CA GLU A 31 2.25 -10.27 -9.06
C GLU A 31 3.66 -9.86 -8.63
N GLU A 32 4.13 -8.77 -9.21
CA GLU A 32 5.42 -8.16 -8.88
C GLU A 32 5.22 -7.05 -7.85
N ILE A 33 6.11 -6.99 -6.86
CA ILE A 33 6.11 -5.98 -5.82
C ILE A 33 7.25 -5.02 -6.11
N GLN A 34 6.91 -3.74 -6.28
CA GLN A 34 7.87 -2.66 -6.42
C GLN A 34 7.95 -1.91 -5.10
N VAL A 35 9.16 -1.83 -4.54
CA VAL A 35 9.42 -1.12 -3.28
C VAL A 35 10.38 0.05 -3.51
N SER A 36 10.34 1.03 -2.62
CA SER A 36 11.24 2.18 -2.70
C SER A 36 12.71 1.76 -2.60
N ARG A 37 13.59 2.64 -3.06
CA ARG A 37 15.04 2.46 -2.88
C ARG A 37 15.47 2.39 -1.40
N ASP A 38 14.80 3.15 -0.54
CA ASP A 38 15.13 3.26 0.89
C ASP A 38 14.37 2.23 1.74
N GLU A 39 13.63 1.32 1.11
CA GLU A 39 12.88 0.28 1.82
C GLU A 39 13.82 -0.62 2.62
N LYS A 40 13.58 -0.72 3.92
CA LYS A 40 14.42 -1.44 4.89
C LYS A 40 13.70 -2.61 5.56
N TYR A 41 12.37 -2.66 5.46
CA TYR A 41 11.57 -3.63 6.21
C TYR A 41 11.02 -4.76 5.34
N LEU A 42 10.80 -4.49 4.05
CA LEU A 42 10.30 -5.47 3.08
C LEU A 42 11.47 -6.10 2.32
N ASP A 43 12.06 -7.14 2.92
CA ASP A 43 13.15 -7.91 2.33
C ASP A 43 12.68 -9.24 1.70
N GLN A 44 13.58 -9.91 0.98
CA GLN A 44 13.28 -11.18 0.30
C GLN A 44 12.83 -12.28 1.27
N ALA A 45 13.32 -12.30 2.51
CA ALA A 45 12.93 -13.30 3.49
C ALA A 45 11.50 -13.04 4.01
N TRP A 46 11.13 -11.77 4.18
CA TRP A 46 9.73 -11.41 4.45
C TRP A 46 8.81 -11.86 3.31
N LEU A 47 9.19 -11.62 2.06
CA LEU A 47 8.38 -11.99 0.91
C LEU A 47 8.23 -13.51 0.76
N ASP A 48 9.31 -14.26 0.96
CA ASP A 48 9.30 -15.73 0.93
C ASP A 48 8.40 -16.32 2.01
N ARG A 49 8.49 -15.77 3.23
CA ARG A 49 7.59 -16.14 4.32
C ARG A 49 6.14 -15.86 3.97
N PHE A 50 5.84 -14.67 3.46
CA PHE A 50 4.48 -14.31 3.05
C PHE A 50 3.96 -15.26 1.96
N ASN A 51 4.80 -15.56 0.97
CA ASN A 51 4.50 -16.50 -0.12
C ASN A 51 4.19 -17.90 0.40
N GLY A 52 4.99 -18.42 1.34
CA GLY A 52 4.75 -19.71 1.98
C GLY A 52 3.46 -19.76 2.79
N GLU A 53 3.18 -18.71 3.58
CA GLU A 53 1.98 -18.66 4.44
C GLU A 53 0.68 -18.46 3.63
N ASN A 54 0.73 -17.76 2.49
CA ASN A 54 -0.46 -17.42 1.69
C ASN A 54 -0.60 -18.24 0.39
N GLY A 55 0.38 -19.10 0.10
CA GLY A 55 0.46 -19.87 -1.14
C GLY A 55 0.53 -18.95 -2.36
N THR A 56 1.39 -17.92 -2.30
CA THR A 56 1.61 -16.96 -3.38
C THR A 56 3.03 -17.09 -3.95
N GLU A 57 3.21 -16.64 -5.19
CA GLU A 57 4.47 -16.64 -5.93
C GLU A 57 4.82 -15.19 -6.31
N LEU A 58 4.75 -14.29 -5.33
CA LEU A 58 5.07 -12.87 -5.54
C LEU A 58 6.59 -12.70 -5.63
N VAL A 59 7.01 -11.75 -6.46
CA VAL A 59 8.45 -11.45 -6.66
C VAL A 59 8.70 -9.95 -6.54
N PHE A 60 9.89 -9.56 -6.08
CA PHE A 60 10.28 -8.16 -6.16
C PHE A 60 10.63 -7.79 -7.61
N SER A 61 10.06 -6.70 -8.09
CA SER A 61 10.42 -6.13 -9.38
C SER A 61 11.77 -5.42 -9.30
N GLU A 62 12.48 -5.35 -10.43
CA GLU A 62 13.73 -4.57 -10.52
C GLU A 62 13.49 -3.06 -10.48
N SER A 63 12.26 -2.63 -10.81
CA SER A 63 11.85 -1.23 -10.73
C SER A 63 11.71 -0.78 -9.29
N LYS A 64 12.45 0.28 -8.95
CA LYS A 64 12.37 0.96 -7.65
C LYS A 64 11.75 2.35 -7.80
N PRO A 65 10.43 2.49 -7.58
CA PRO A 65 9.77 3.77 -7.67
C PRO A 65 10.22 4.71 -6.54
N ASP A 66 10.19 6.01 -6.81
CA ASP A 66 10.42 7.05 -5.81
C ASP A 66 9.13 7.25 -4.99
N ILE A 67 8.98 6.47 -3.93
CA ILE A 67 7.86 6.54 -3.00
C ILE A 67 8.38 6.69 -1.57
N ALA A 68 7.66 7.45 -0.73
CA ALA A 68 8.06 7.66 0.67
C ALA A 68 8.02 6.38 1.52
N GLY A 69 7.33 5.35 1.03
CA GLY A 69 7.28 3.98 1.55
C GLY A 69 6.03 3.24 1.08
N GLY A 70 5.90 2.00 1.53
CA GLY A 70 4.89 1.06 1.06
C GLY A 70 5.39 0.32 -0.18
N PHE A 71 4.46 -0.12 -1.02
CA PHE A 71 4.79 -0.86 -2.23
C PHE A 71 3.78 -0.60 -3.35
N ILE A 72 4.16 -0.95 -4.58
CA ILE A 72 3.27 -0.96 -5.74
C ILE A 72 3.20 -2.39 -6.24
N LEU A 73 1.99 -2.93 -6.37
CA LEU A 73 1.75 -4.26 -6.89
C LEU A 73 1.47 -4.15 -8.40
N THR A 74 2.29 -4.78 -9.23
CA THR A 74 2.14 -4.74 -10.69
C THR A 74 1.82 -6.12 -11.24
N ARG A 75 0.86 -6.15 -12.17
CA ARG A 75 0.46 -7.32 -12.93
C ARG A 75 0.31 -6.97 -14.40
N GLY A 76 1.38 -7.14 -15.17
CA GLY A 76 1.40 -6.81 -16.59
C GLY A 76 1.10 -5.33 -16.83
N LYS A 77 -0.14 -5.01 -17.24
CA LYS A 77 -0.58 -3.62 -17.51
C LYS A 77 -1.32 -2.96 -16.34
N ILE A 78 -1.65 -3.71 -15.29
CA ILE A 78 -2.38 -3.21 -14.13
C ILE A 78 -1.37 -2.96 -13.01
N SER A 79 -1.43 -1.80 -12.37
CA SER A 79 -0.63 -1.50 -11.18
C SER A 79 -1.53 -0.96 -10.08
N THR A 80 -1.44 -1.56 -8.89
CA THR A 80 -2.13 -1.14 -7.68
C THR A 80 -1.12 -0.43 -6.80
N ASN A 81 -1.28 0.88 -6.65
CA ASN A 81 -0.40 1.71 -5.84
C ASN A 81 -0.81 1.64 -4.36
N CYS A 82 -0.02 0.97 -3.54
CA CYS A 82 -0.18 0.88 -2.08
C CYS A 82 0.91 1.70 -1.35
N SER A 83 1.39 2.77 -1.97
CA SER A 83 2.30 3.72 -1.32
C SER A 83 1.60 4.54 -0.24
N TRP A 84 2.37 5.01 0.75
CA TRP A 84 1.83 5.84 1.81
C TRP A 84 1.20 7.13 1.31
N ASP A 85 1.84 7.79 0.35
CA ASP A 85 1.29 8.99 -0.30
C ASP A 85 -0.10 8.73 -0.87
N MET A 86 -0.26 7.63 -1.63
CA MET A 86 -1.56 7.26 -2.20
C MET A 86 -2.59 6.93 -1.11
N LEU A 87 -2.23 6.15 -0.10
CA LEU A 87 -3.15 5.76 0.97
C LEU A 87 -3.60 6.96 1.81
N ILE A 88 -2.68 7.88 2.12
CA ILE A 88 -2.97 9.13 2.81
C ILE A 88 -3.88 10.00 1.95
N GLN A 89 -3.57 10.13 0.66
CA GLN A 89 -4.39 10.92 -0.26
C GLN A 89 -5.81 10.37 -0.33
N ILE A 90 -5.99 9.05 -0.53
CA ILE A 90 -7.30 8.40 -0.53
C ILE A 90 -8.04 8.63 0.80
N ALA A 91 -7.33 8.54 1.93
CA ALA A 91 -7.92 8.78 3.25
C ALA A 91 -8.39 10.24 3.42
N GLN A 92 -7.62 11.20 2.91
CA GLN A 92 -7.97 12.62 2.91
C GLN A 92 -9.15 12.91 1.99
N GLU A 93 -9.14 12.41 0.75
CA GLU A 93 -10.24 12.58 -0.19
C GLU A 93 -11.55 11.99 0.34
N LYS A 94 -11.47 10.82 0.99
CA LYS A 94 -12.63 10.22 1.65
C LYS A 94 -13.13 11.08 2.81
N GLN A 95 -12.23 11.65 3.60
CA GLN A 95 -12.58 12.57 4.69
C GLN A 95 -13.26 13.84 4.16
N GLU A 96 -12.78 14.39 3.04
CA GLU A 96 -13.39 15.55 2.39
C GLU A 96 -14.80 15.22 1.86
N SER A 97 -14.98 14.04 1.25
CA SER A 97 -16.31 13.56 0.82
C SER A 97 -17.28 13.36 1.99
N ASP A 98 -16.80 12.80 3.10
CA ASP A 98 -17.59 12.61 4.34
C ASP A 98 -17.96 13.96 4.99
N VAL A 99 -17.06 14.96 4.95
CA VAL A 99 -17.34 16.31 5.44
C VAL A 99 -18.35 17.03 4.56
N VAL A 100 -18.26 16.90 3.23
CA VAL A 100 -19.24 17.46 2.28
C VAL A 100 -20.64 16.87 2.53
N LYS A 101 -20.74 15.55 2.76
CA LYS A 101 -22.02 14.91 3.11
C LYS A 101 -22.60 15.38 4.45
N ARG A 102 -21.75 15.75 5.41
CA ARG A 102 -22.18 16.28 6.71
C ARG A 102 -22.56 17.77 6.65
N LEU A 103 -21.89 18.55 5.81
CA LEU A 103 -22.13 19.99 5.67
C LEU A 103 -23.24 20.32 4.67
N PHE A 104 -23.49 19.46 3.67
CA PHE A 104 -24.54 19.62 2.66
C PHE A 104 -25.38 18.34 2.50
N PRO A 105 -26.25 18.00 3.47
CA PRO A 105 -27.10 16.81 3.39
C PRO A 105 -28.27 16.90 2.38
N SER A 106 -28.42 17.99 1.61
CA SER A 106 -29.43 18.05 0.55
C SER A 106 -29.06 19.05 -0.55
N ALA A 107 -28.90 18.53 -1.78
CA ALA A 107 -29.17 19.24 -3.03
C ALA A 107 -29.72 18.20 -4.02
N ALA A 108 -30.80 17.54 -3.60
CA ALA A 108 -31.64 16.73 -4.46
C ALA A 108 -33.09 17.13 -4.14
N GLU A 109 -33.49 18.28 -4.68
CA GLU A 109 -34.87 18.58 -5.04
C GLU A 109 -34.92 18.78 -6.56
#